data_AF-A0A7Y4WMJ9-F1
#
_entry.id   AF-A0A7Y4WMJ9-F1
#
_cell.length_a   1.000
_cell.length_b   1.000
_cell.length_c   1.000
_cell.angle_alpha   90.00
_cell.angle_beta   90.00
_cell.angle_gamma   90.00
#
_symmetry.space_group_name_H-M   'P 1'
#
loop_
_entity.id
_entity.type
_entity.pdbx_description
1 polymer ?
#
loop_
_entity_poly.entity_id
_entity_poly.type
_entity_poly.pdbx_seq_one_letter_code
_entity_poly.pdbx_strand_id
1 'polypeptide(L)'
;MMKKFVAGLFVLSFSMWRCTSESEVSTEVCFETQIKPIISSSCTQNGCHNSVDREAERDYTTYEGIIKDVKAGNHAGSKLYKVLIDQFAPMPNKPFSRLSDSKILTIATWIEQGAKFNPICVSPPCDSSNITLSGSVRPILDLYCGQCHNSNDPQGNVDFRTYDELKAFVEDGSLSGSINFVSPFSPMPKNSSKMPDCEIAIIDRWIKQGAPNN
;
A
#
# COMPACT_ATOMS: atom_id res chain seq x y z
N MET A 1 63.36 30.48 42.79
CA MET A 1 63.91 29.16 42.39
C MET A 1 62.89 28.51 41.47
N MET A 2 63.17 28.50 40.16
CA MET A 2 62.25 28.03 39.11
C MET A 2 62.18 26.49 39.11
N LYS A 3 60.98 25.91 39.10
CA LYS A 3 60.77 24.52 38.68
C LYS A 3 59.89 24.51 37.44
N LYS A 4 60.49 24.05 36.35
CA LYS A 4 59.91 23.87 35.02
C LYS A 4 58.90 22.72 35.07
N PHE A 5 57.67 22.95 34.61
CA PHE A 5 56.74 21.88 34.26
C PHE A 5 56.73 21.74 32.73
N VAL A 6 57.07 20.54 32.28
CA VAL A 6 57.07 20.14 30.87
C VAL A 6 55.63 19.94 30.43
N ALA A 7 55.22 20.67 29.38
CA ALA A 7 53.93 20.52 28.73
C ALA A 7 53.95 19.23 27.88
N GLY A 8 53.18 18.21 28.30
CA GLY A 8 52.90 17.03 27.49
C GLY A 8 51.81 17.34 26.47
N LEU A 9 52.17 17.42 25.20
CA LEU A 9 51.22 17.47 24.08
C LEU A 9 50.52 16.10 23.96
N PHE A 10 49.28 15.99 24.45
CA PHE A 10 48.38 14.90 24.10
C PHE A 10 47.70 15.28 22.78
N VAL A 11 48.19 14.73 21.67
CA VAL A 11 47.47 14.76 20.39
C VAL A 11 46.29 13.81 20.52
N LEU A 12 45.14 14.33 20.94
CA LEU A 12 43.86 13.65 20.81
C LEU A 12 43.54 13.55 19.33
N SER A 13 43.90 12.41 18.73
CA SER A 13 43.40 11.98 17.43
C SER A 13 41.89 11.81 17.55
N PHE A 14 41.16 12.89 17.27
CA PHE A 14 39.71 12.88 17.15
C PHE A 14 39.41 12.12 15.85
N SER A 15 39.31 10.80 15.96
CA SER A 15 38.74 9.96 14.90
C SER A 15 37.45 10.61 14.46
N MET A 16 37.47 11.18 13.26
CA MET A 16 36.28 11.63 12.55
C MET A 16 35.43 10.39 12.29
N TRP A 17 34.61 10.05 13.28
CA TRP A 17 33.54 9.10 13.11
C TRP A 17 32.59 9.72 12.10
N ARG A 18 32.75 9.30 10.85
CA ARG A 18 31.82 9.67 9.79
C ARG A 18 30.48 9.06 10.18
N CYS A 19 29.46 9.91 10.38
CA CYS A 19 28.09 9.46 10.27
C CYS A 19 27.95 8.82 8.88
N THR A 20 27.80 7.50 8.84
CA THR A 20 27.13 6.84 7.73
C THR A 20 25.76 7.48 7.63
N SER A 21 25.49 8.12 6.49
CA SER A 21 24.14 8.59 6.16
C SER A 21 23.21 7.39 6.22
N GLU A 22 22.39 7.35 7.26
CA GLU A 22 21.23 6.48 7.29
C GLU A 22 20.40 6.86 6.06
N SER A 23 20.26 5.91 5.15
CA SER A 23 19.47 6.13 3.95
C SER A 23 18.04 6.31 4.43
N GLU A 24 17.51 7.51 4.29
CA GLU A 24 16.11 7.85 4.56
C GLU A 24 15.25 6.86 3.78
N VAL A 25 14.80 5.78 4.43
CA VAL A 25 13.71 4.96 3.90
C VAL A 25 12.54 5.92 3.84
N SER A 26 12.09 6.24 2.63
CA SER A 26 10.99 7.17 2.39
C SER A 26 9.77 6.74 3.21
N THR A 27 9.53 7.43 4.32
CA THR A 27 8.32 7.28 5.14
C THR A 27 7.10 7.95 4.50
N GLU A 28 7.26 8.50 3.31
CA GLU A 28 6.20 9.16 2.55
C GLU A 28 5.24 8.12 1.96
N VAL A 29 3.95 8.27 2.26
CA VAL A 29 2.88 7.46 1.70
C VAL A 29 2.68 7.87 0.25
N CYS A 30 2.84 6.92 -0.66
CA CYS A 30 2.72 7.21 -2.07
C CYS A 30 1.28 7.10 -2.58
N PHE A 31 0.81 8.15 -3.27
CA PHE A 31 -0.54 8.16 -3.80
C PHE A 31 -0.82 7.01 -4.77
N GLU A 32 0.01 6.81 -5.79
CA GLU A 32 -0.26 5.84 -6.86
C GLU A 32 -0.26 4.38 -6.37
N THR A 33 0.56 4.04 -5.38
CA THR A 33 0.73 2.63 -4.96
C THR A 33 0.05 2.29 -3.64
N GLN A 34 -0.29 3.27 -2.80
CA GLN A 34 -0.89 3.03 -1.49
C GLN A 34 -2.27 3.65 -1.33
N ILE A 35 -2.58 4.79 -1.96
CA ILE A 35 -3.87 5.48 -1.78
C ILE A 35 -4.85 5.14 -2.89
N LYS A 36 -4.44 5.32 -4.14
CA LYS A 36 -5.29 5.08 -5.31
C LYS A 36 -5.89 3.67 -5.32
N PRO A 37 -5.14 2.58 -5.01
CA PRO A 37 -5.74 1.25 -4.97
C PRO A 37 -6.81 1.10 -3.89
N ILE A 38 -6.63 1.73 -2.72
CA ILE A 38 -7.63 1.70 -1.63
C ILE A 38 -8.91 2.42 -2.09
N ILE A 39 -8.78 3.62 -2.65
CA ILE A 39 -9.92 4.43 -3.09
C ILE A 39 -10.65 3.78 -4.27
N SER A 40 -9.93 3.31 -5.29
CA SER A 40 -10.53 2.68 -6.48
C SER A 40 -11.26 1.39 -6.13
N SER A 41 -10.66 0.53 -5.30
CA SER A 41 -11.31 -0.75 -4.94
C SER A 41 -12.52 -0.57 -4.02
N SER A 42 -12.48 0.43 -3.12
CA SER A 42 -13.49 0.55 -2.07
C SER A 42 -14.57 1.58 -2.38
N CYS A 43 -14.28 2.60 -3.19
CA CYS A 43 -15.15 3.77 -3.33
C CYS A 43 -15.65 4.01 -4.75
N THR A 44 -15.03 3.43 -5.78
CA THR A 44 -15.38 3.74 -7.18
C THR A 44 -16.14 2.61 -7.89
N GLN A 45 -16.80 1.74 -7.13
CA GLN A 45 -17.68 0.69 -7.66
C GLN A 45 -18.92 1.33 -8.32
N ASN A 46 -19.64 0.56 -9.15
CA ASN A 46 -20.89 1.02 -9.77
C ASN A 46 -21.89 1.45 -8.68
N GLY A 47 -22.54 2.59 -8.89
CA GLY A 47 -23.44 3.22 -7.93
C GLY A 47 -22.73 3.92 -6.75
N CYS A 48 -21.39 4.01 -6.76
CA CYS A 48 -20.60 4.69 -5.72
C CYS A 48 -19.96 5.97 -6.28
N HIS A 49 -18.70 6.29 -5.99
CA HIS A 49 -18.08 7.58 -6.33
C HIS A 49 -17.18 7.50 -7.58
N ASN A 50 -17.77 7.33 -8.77
CA ASN A 50 -17.03 7.12 -10.03
C ASN A 50 -17.40 8.10 -11.16
N SER A 51 -16.85 7.92 -12.36
CA SER A 51 -17.07 8.86 -13.48
C SER A 51 -18.39 8.67 -14.24
N VAL A 52 -19.10 7.56 -14.01
CA VAL A 52 -20.27 7.12 -14.78
C VAL A 52 -21.58 7.37 -14.02
N ASP A 53 -21.75 6.78 -12.84
CA ASP A 53 -23.01 6.77 -12.09
C ASP A 53 -22.86 7.30 -10.64
N ARG A 54 -21.96 8.26 -10.47
CA ARG A 54 -21.57 8.80 -9.16
C ARG A 54 -22.70 9.19 -8.22
N GLU A 55 -22.64 8.65 -7.00
CA GLU A 55 -23.38 9.12 -5.85
C GLU A 55 -22.78 10.42 -5.28
N ALA A 56 -23.66 11.30 -4.80
CA ALA A 56 -23.32 12.60 -4.20
C ALA A 56 -22.46 13.52 -5.09
N GLU A 57 -22.54 13.32 -6.41
CA GLU A 57 -21.74 14.03 -7.42
C GLU A 57 -20.22 13.93 -7.19
N ARG A 58 -19.76 12.84 -6.57
CA ARG A 58 -18.33 12.60 -6.32
C ARG A 58 -17.76 11.61 -7.31
N ASP A 59 -16.70 12.02 -7.99
CA ASP A 59 -15.87 11.14 -8.79
C ASP A 59 -14.52 11.00 -8.11
N TYR A 60 -14.19 9.81 -7.62
CA TYR A 60 -12.90 9.50 -6.99
C TYR A 60 -12.00 8.65 -7.89
N THR A 61 -12.29 8.56 -9.19
CA THR A 61 -11.42 7.88 -10.16
C THR A 61 -10.14 8.66 -10.48
N THR A 62 -10.08 9.94 -10.10
CA THR A 62 -8.93 10.82 -10.31
C THR A 62 -8.45 11.43 -9.00
N TYR A 63 -7.16 11.81 -8.98
CA TYR A 63 -6.58 12.54 -7.84
C TYR A 63 -7.34 13.84 -7.57
N GLU A 64 -7.66 14.62 -8.61
CA GLU A 64 -8.38 15.90 -8.53
C GLU A 64 -9.77 15.73 -7.91
N GLY A 65 -10.41 14.60 -8.19
CA GLY A 65 -11.70 14.25 -7.61
C GLY A 65 -11.60 13.96 -6.12
N ILE A 66 -10.61 13.16 -5.72
CA ILE A 66 -10.35 12.77 -4.32
C ILE A 66 -10.03 14.00 -3.47
N ILE A 67 -9.13 14.87 -3.93
CA ILE A 67 -8.65 15.98 -3.10
C ILE A 67 -9.71 17.06 -2.83
N LYS A 68 -10.84 17.08 -3.54
CA LYS A 68 -11.97 17.98 -3.23
C LYS A 68 -12.52 17.76 -1.83
N ASP A 69 -12.36 16.55 -1.28
CA ASP A 69 -12.83 16.15 0.04
C ASP A 69 -11.70 15.98 1.06
N VAL A 70 -10.49 16.39 0.69
CA VAL A 70 -9.28 16.29 1.51
C VAL A 70 -8.77 17.69 1.85
N LYS A 71 -8.48 17.90 3.12
CA LYS A 71 -7.74 19.05 3.62
C LYS A 71 -6.31 18.59 3.92
N ALA A 72 -5.39 18.90 3.02
CA ALA A 72 -3.97 18.57 3.17
C ALA A 72 -3.42 19.04 4.54
N GLY A 73 -2.68 18.16 5.21
CA GLY A 73 -2.16 18.37 6.56
C GLY A 73 -3.21 18.29 7.67
N ASN A 74 -4.42 17.80 7.38
CA ASN A 74 -5.49 17.71 8.37
C ASN A 74 -6.53 16.62 8.04
N HIS A 75 -6.23 15.37 8.40
CA HIS A 75 -7.17 14.25 8.23
C HIS A 75 -8.45 14.46 9.03
N ALA A 76 -8.37 14.96 10.27
CA ALA A 76 -9.53 15.23 11.11
C ALA A 76 -10.48 16.29 10.52
N GLY A 77 -9.96 17.17 9.66
CA GLY A 77 -10.71 18.19 8.93
C GLY A 77 -11.25 17.71 7.58
N SER A 78 -10.77 16.59 7.06
CA SER A 78 -11.07 16.07 5.73
C SER A 78 -12.40 15.32 5.71
N LYS A 79 -13.28 15.64 4.76
CA LYS A 79 -14.56 14.93 4.60
C LYS A 79 -14.34 13.46 4.26
N LEU A 80 -13.36 13.17 3.39
CA LEU A 80 -12.97 11.81 3.03
C LEU A 80 -12.67 10.96 4.26
N TYR A 81 -11.84 11.46 5.18
CA TYR A 81 -11.48 10.70 6.38
C TYR A 81 -12.65 10.56 7.36
N LYS A 82 -13.43 11.63 7.57
CA LYS A 82 -14.57 11.62 8.50
C LYS A 82 -15.58 10.52 8.19
N VAL A 83 -15.94 10.34 6.92
CA VAL A 83 -16.91 9.31 6.54
C VAL A 83 -16.38 7.88 6.72
N LEU A 84 -15.06 7.68 6.70
CA LEU A 84 -14.45 6.35 6.94
C LEU A 84 -14.52 5.92 8.42
N ILE A 85 -14.60 6.88 9.34
CA ILE A 85 -14.64 6.64 10.79
C ILE A 85 -16.00 6.94 11.42
N ASP A 86 -16.98 7.39 10.63
CA ASP A 86 -18.32 7.71 11.11
C ASP A 86 -19.05 6.43 11.57
N GLN A 87 -19.67 6.48 12.74
CA GLN A 87 -20.36 5.31 13.31
C GLN A 87 -21.82 5.17 12.84
N PHE A 88 -22.41 6.24 12.31
CA PHE A 88 -23.82 6.32 11.96
C PHE A 88 -24.03 6.27 10.44
N ALA A 89 -23.16 6.91 9.68
CA ALA A 89 -23.17 6.93 8.22
C ALA A 89 -21.77 6.62 7.65
N PRO A 90 -21.20 5.42 7.96
CA PRO A 90 -19.89 5.05 7.43
C PRO A 90 -19.92 4.90 5.91
N MET A 91 -18.80 5.23 5.29
CA MET A 91 -18.48 4.83 3.92
C MET A 91 -17.31 3.83 3.91
N PRO A 92 -17.36 2.78 3.06
CA PRO A 92 -18.51 2.35 2.27
C PRO A 92 -19.74 1.98 3.14
N ASN A 93 -20.94 2.28 2.65
CA ASN A 93 -22.18 1.95 3.34
C ASN A 93 -22.46 0.43 3.28
N LYS A 94 -23.31 -0.07 4.18
CA LYS A 94 -23.73 -1.48 4.13
C LYS A 94 -24.40 -1.77 2.77
N PRO A 95 -24.19 -2.95 2.17
CA PRO A 95 -23.60 -4.16 2.76
C PRO A 95 -22.08 -4.24 2.69
N PHE A 96 -21.40 -3.25 2.10
CA PHE A 96 -19.95 -3.27 1.96
C PHE A 96 -19.26 -3.22 3.33
N SER A 97 -18.16 -3.95 3.46
CA SER A 97 -17.35 -3.96 4.68
C SER A 97 -16.60 -2.65 4.85
N ARG A 98 -16.47 -2.22 6.11
CA ARG A 98 -15.57 -1.11 6.48
C ARG A 98 -14.14 -1.45 6.08
N LEU A 99 -13.37 -0.44 5.65
CA LEU A 99 -11.93 -0.57 5.47
C LEU A 99 -11.24 -1.03 6.77
N SER A 100 -10.14 -1.76 6.62
CA SER A 100 -9.31 -2.12 7.76
C SER A 100 -8.68 -0.88 8.40
N ASP A 101 -8.40 -0.94 9.71
CA ASP A 101 -7.79 0.18 10.43
C ASP A 101 -6.44 0.59 9.84
N SER A 102 -5.67 -0.37 9.32
CA SER A 102 -4.42 -0.08 8.62
C SER A 102 -4.64 0.77 7.35
N LYS A 103 -5.69 0.50 6.56
CA LYS A 103 -5.98 1.26 5.33
C LYS A 103 -6.49 2.67 5.66
N ILE A 104 -7.31 2.78 6.70
CA ILE A 104 -7.76 4.08 7.23
C ILE A 104 -6.56 4.89 7.75
N LEU A 105 -5.63 4.25 8.45
CA LEU A 105 -4.39 4.89 8.90
C LEU A 105 -3.53 5.34 7.71
N THR A 106 -3.36 4.51 6.68
CA THR A 106 -2.62 4.90 5.46
C THR A 106 -3.22 6.15 4.80
N ILE A 107 -4.55 6.22 4.71
CA ILE A 107 -5.26 7.41 4.21
C ILE A 107 -5.00 8.63 5.13
N ALA A 108 -5.13 8.47 6.45
CA ALA A 108 -4.87 9.54 7.40
C ALA A 108 -3.45 10.08 7.26
N THR A 109 -2.45 9.18 7.22
CA THR A 109 -1.04 9.53 7.08
C THR A 109 -0.75 10.27 5.78
N TRP A 110 -1.29 9.82 4.65
CA TRP A 110 -1.15 10.53 3.38
C TRP A 110 -1.74 11.93 3.44
N ILE A 111 -2.92 12.10 4.04
CA ILE A 111 -3.53 13.42 4.23
C ILE A 111 -2.62 14.32 5.08
N GLU A 112 -2.12 13.80 6.21
CA GLU A 112 -1.21 14.54 7.10
C GLU A 112 0.10 14.94 6.42
N GLN A 113 0.62 14.10 5.52
CA GLN A 113 1.82 14.37 4.72
C GLN A 113 1.58 15.39 3.58
N GLY A 114 0.39 15.98 3.53
CA GLY A 114 0.03 17.02 2.58
C GLY A 114 -0.76 16.53 1.36
N ALA A 115 -1.26 15.28 1.41
CA ALA A 115 -2.11 14.70 0.36
C ALA A 115 -1.49 14.79 -1.05
N LYS A 116 -0.18 14.59 -1.16
CA LYS A 116 0.56 14.83 -2.40
C LYS A 116 0.17 13.84 -3.50
N PHE A 117 0.23 14.31 -4.74
CA PHE A 117 0.20 13.45 -5.93
C PHE A 117 1.62 12.99 -6.26
N ASN A 118 1.88 11.71 -6.06
CA ASN A 118 3.17 11.08 -6.37
C ASN A 118 2.96 10.10 -7.54
N PRO A 119 3.19 10.54 -8.80
CA PRO A 119 2.98 9.68 -9.97
C PRO A 119 4.04 8.57 -10.08
N ILE A 120 5.18 8.75 -9.41
CA ILE A 120 6.26 7.78 -9.32
C ILE A 120 6.50 7.52 -7.85
N CYS A 121 6.30 6.27 -7.43
CA CYS A 121 6.53 5.84 -6.06
C CYS A 121 7.91 5.20 -5.98
N VAL A 122 8.76 5.72 -5.10
CA VAL A 122 10.01 5.03 -4.76
C VAL A 122 9.63 3.92 -3.79
N SER A 123 9.51 2.70 -4.29
CA SER A 123 9.46 1.53 -3.41
C SER A 123 10.84 1.32 -2.78
N PRO A 124 10.92 0.77 -1.55
CA PRO A 124 12.19 0.28 -1.03
C PRO A 124 12.85 -0.66 -2.06
N PRO A 125 14.19 -0.78 -2.04
CA PRO A 125 14.88 -1.72 -2.92
C PRO A 125 14.23 -3.09 -2.77
N CYS A 126 13.88 -3.69 -3.91
CA CYS A 126 13.15 -4.94 -3.94
C CYS A 126 14.02 -6.05 -3.35
N ASP A 127 13.84 -6.34 -2.06
CA ASP A 127 14.51 -7.47 -1.44
C ASP A 127 13.88 -8.74 -1.99
N SER A 128 14.63 -9.38 -2.88
CA SER A 128 14.25 -10.64 -3.51
C SER A 128 14.96 -11.83 -2.90
N SER A 129 15.70 -11.61 -1.81
CA SER A 129 16.30 -12.67 -1.02
C SER A 129 15.27 -13.21 -0.02
N ASN A 130 15.27 -14.53 0.18
CA ASN A 130 14.43 -15.20 1.19
C ASN A 130 12.92 -14.90 1.12
N ILE A 131 12.35 -14.95 -0.09
CA ILE A 131 10.90 -14.80 -0.27
C ILE A 131 10.15 -15.97 0.39
N THR A 132 9.17 -15.62 1.23
CA THR A 132 8.29 -16.58 1.92
C THR A 132 6.83 -16.20 1.70
N LEU A 133 5.93 -17.18 1.81
CA LEU A 133 4.50 -16.90 1.75
C LEU A 133 4.11 -15.96 2.90
N SER A 134 4.50 -16.31 4.12
CA SER A 134 4.11 -15.60 5.34
C SER A 134 4.74 -14.21 5.47
N GLY A 135 6.03 -14.07 5.17
CA GLY A 135 6.78 -12.83 5.38
C GLY A 135 6.78 -11.87 4.19
N SER A 136 6.62 -12.37 2.96
CA SER A 136 6.73 -11.54 1.75
C SER A 136 5.42 -11.45 0.98
N VAL A 137 4.75 -12.59 0.71
CA VAL A 137 3.60 -12.62 -0.19
C VAL A 137 2.29 -12.24 0.49
N ARG A 138 2.03 -12.71 1.72
CA ARG A 138 0.78 -12.38 2.43
C ARG A 138 0.58 -10.88 2.68
N PRO A 139 1.60 -10.13 3.13
CA PRO A 139 1.45 -8.68 3.27
C PRO A 139 0.99 -7.99 1.97
N ILE A 140 1.49 -8.46 0.82
CA ILE A 140 1.12 -7.93 -0.50
C ILE A 140 -0.33 -8.29 -0.83
N LEU A 141 -0.73 -9.56 -0.62
CA LEU A 141 -2.10 -10.01 -0.87
C LEU A 141 -3.11 -9.27 0.03
N ASP A 142 -2.77 -9.03 1.30
CA ASP A 142 -3.65 -8.29 2.23
C ASP A 142 -3.79 -6.82 1.81
N LEU A 143 -2.69 -6.22 1.36
CA LEU A 143 -2.68 -4.84 0.91
C LEU A 143 -3.51 -4.65 -0.37
N TYR A 144 -3.22 -5.44 -1.41
CA TYR A 144 -3.75 -5.22 -2.76
C TYR A 144 -4.99 -6.05 -3.10
N CYS A 145 -5.18 -7.21 -2.49
CA CYS A 145 -6.23 -8.16 -2.86
C CYS A 145 -7.33 -8.27 -1.80
N GLY A 146 -6.94 -8.22 -0.51
CA GLY A 146 -7.82 -8.49 0.64
C GLY A 146 -8.93 -7.46 0.90
N GLN A 147 -9.20 -6.48 0.03
CA GLN A 147 -10.46 -5.72 0.11
C GLN A 147 -11.60 -6.42 -0.59
N CYS A 148 -11.34 -6.93 -1.80
CA CYS A 148 -12.34 -7.62 -2.60
C CYS A 148 -12.28 -9.14 -2.37
N HIS A 149 -11.09 -9.69 -2.15
CA HIS A 149 -10.85 -11.12 -1.95
C HIS A 149 -10.69 -11.47 -0.47
N ASN A 150 -11.65 -10.99 0.34
CA ASN A 150 -11.63 -11.17 1.79
C ASN A 150 -12.55 -12.31 2.23
N SER A 151 -12.39 -12.77 3.48
CA SER A 151 -13.10 -13.93 4.04
C SER A 151 -14.59 -13.74 4.29
N ASN A 152 -15.05 -12.49 4.41
CA ASN A 152 -16.44 -12.17 4.79
C ASN A 152 -17.33 -11.96 3.57
N ASP A 153 -16.77 -11.46 2.46
CA ASP A 153 -17.47 -11.20 1.21
C ASP A 153 -16.51 -11.27 0.01
N PRO A 154 -16.11 -12.48 -0.44
CA PRO A 154 -15.17 -12.65 -1.54
C PRO A 154 -15.84 -12.33 -2.88
N GLN A 155 -15.47 -11.18 -3.46
CA GLN A 155 -15.88 -10.81 -4.81
C GLN A 155 -15.30 -11.79 -5.84
N GLY A 156 -16.13 -12.15 -6.83
CA GLY A 156 -15.73 -13.10 -7.88
C GLY A 156 -15.54 -14.53 -7.40
N ASN A 157 -15.97 -14.87 -6.17
CA ASN A 157 -15.77 -16.19 -5.55
C ASN A 157 -14.28 -16.61 -5.49
N VAL A 158 -13.39 -15.62 -5.35
CA VAL A 158 -11.94 -15.81 -5.21
C VAL A 158 -11.55 -15.51 -3.77
N ASP A 159 -10.93 -16.50 -3.14
CA ASP A 159 -10.56 -16.48 -1.74
C ASP A 159 -9.11 -16.93 -1.58
N PHE A 160 -8.32 -16.19 -0.80
CA PHE A 160 -6.91 -16.49 -0.56
C PHE A 160 -6.61 -16.89 0.90
N ARG A 161 -7.64 -17.14 1.73
CA ARG A 161 -7.53 -17.46 3.17
C ARG A 161 -6.53 -18.57 3.43
N THR A 162 -6.71 -19.70 2.76
CA THR A 162 -5.86 -20.86 2.95
C THR A 162 -4.76 -20.89 1.90
N TYR A 163 -3.68 -21.58 2.23
CA TYR A 163 -2.65 -21.86 1.24
C TYR A 163 -3.24 -22.66 0.07
N ASP A 164 -4.12 -23.63 0.33
CA ASP A 164 -4.69 -24.49 -0.71
C ASP A 164 -5.58 -23.72 -1.69
N GLU A 165 -6.44 -22.81 -1.20
CA GLU A 165 -7.24 -21.93 -2.06
C GLU A 165 -6.34 -21.01 -2.89
N LEU A 166 -5.34 -20.37 -2.29
CA LEU A 166 -4.37 -19.56 -3.03
C LEU A 166 -3.63 -20.39 -4.09
N LYS A 167 -3.20 -21.60 -3.73
CA LYS A 167 -2.40 -22.47 -4.58
C LYS A 167 -3.16 -22.89 -5.83
N ALA A 168 -4.47 -23.08 -5.75
CA ALA A 168 -5.31 -23.36 -6.92
C ALA A 168 -5.18 -22.26 -8.00
N PHE A 169 -5.23 -20.98 -7.61
CA PHE A 169 -5.07 -19.83 -8.53
C PHE A 169 -3.62 -19.63 -9.01
N VAL A 170 -2.64 -20.20 -8.30
CA VAL A 170 -1.26 -20.26 -8.77
C VAL A 170 -1.12 -21.32 -9.85
N GLU A 171 -1.71 -22.49 -9.65
CA GLU A 171 -1.60 -23.65 -10.53
C GLU A 171 -2.35 -23.47 -11.85
N ASP A 172 -3.52 -22.83 -11.84
CA ASP A 172 -4.27 -22.50 -13.05
C ASP A 172 -3.73 -21.25 -13.80
N GLY A 173 -2.73 -20.58 -13.22
CA GLY A 173 -2.07 -19.40 -13.78
C GLY A 173 -2.84 -18.10 -13.63
N SER A 174 -4.04 -18.10 -13.03
CA SER A 174 -4.89 -16.92 -12.95
C SER A 174 -4.30 -15.84 -12.07
N LEU A 175 -3.60 -16.19 -10.97
CA LEU A 175 -2.99 -15.20 -10.10
C LEU A 175 -1.95 -14.35 -10.85
N SER A 176 -0.94 -14.99 -11.47
CA SER A 176 0.10 -14.27 -12.22
C SER A 176 -0.47 -13.56 -13.44
N GLY A 177 -1.39 -14.19 -14.16
CA GLY A 177 -2.05 -13.59 -15.32
C GLY A 177 -2.84 -12.32 -14.97
N SER A 178 -3.62 -12.35 -13.89
CA SER A 178 -4.42 -11.21 -13.43
C SER A 178 -3.58 -10.05 -12.93
N ILE A 179 -2.54 -10.29 -12.11
CA ILE A 179 -1.68 -9.20 -11.59
C ILE A 179 -0.77 -8.62 -12.69
N ASN A 180 -0.44 -9.41 -13.72
CA ASN A 180 0.34 -8.94 -14.86
C ASN A 180 -0.48 -8.29 -15.98
N PHE A 181 -1.81 -8.33 -15.88
CA PHE A 181 -2.77 -7.82 -16.88
C PHE A 181 -2.66 -8.58 -18.22
N VAL A 182 -2.47 -9.90 -18.15
CA VAL A 182 -2.32 -10.77 -19.33
C VAL A 182 -3.68 -11.34 -19.73
N SER A 183 -4.06 -11.21 -21.01
CA SER A 183 -5.27 -11.84 -21.57
C SER A 183 -5.14 -13.38 -21.56
N PRO A 184 -6.21 -14.14 -21.25
CA PRO A 184 -7.61 -13.74 -21.06
C PRO A 184 -8.01 -13.42 -19.61
N PHE A 185 -7.05 -13.33 -18.69
CA PHE A 185 -7.35 -13.12 -17.27
C PHE A 185 -7.86 -11.71 -17.00
N SER A 186 -8.82 -11.56 -16.07
CA SER A 186 -9.30 -10.24 -15.66
C SER A 186 -8.16 -9.49 -14.95
N PRO A 187 -7.82 -8.26 -15.39
CA PRO A 187 -6.83 -7.42 -14.70
C PRO A 187 -7.21 -7.17 -13.24
N MET A 188 -6.26 -7.38 -12.31
CA MET A 188 -6.42 -7.12 -10.88
C MET A 188 -5.23 -6.34 -10.30
N PRO A 189 -5.45 -5.34 -9.42
CA PRO A 189 -6.72 -4.97 -8.79
C PRO A 189 -7.72 -4.33 -9.76
N LYS A 190 -9.01 -4.69 -9.61
CA LYS A 190 -10.07 -4.27 -10.55
C LYS A 190 -10.21 -2.75 -10.57
N ASN A 191 -10.33 -2.18 -11.77
CA ASN A 191 -10.51 -0.73 -11.98
C ASN A 191 -9.43 0.15 -11.32
N SER A 192 -8.25 -0.42 -11.06
CA SER A 192 -7.10 0.25 -10.46
C SER A 192 -5.92 0.23 -11.43
N SER A 193 -4.91 1.06 -11.15
CA SER A 193 -3.57 0.87 -11.70
C SER A 193 -3.01 -0.49 -11.30
N LYS A 194 -2.11 -1.00 -12.14
CA LYS A 194 -1.31 -2.20 -11.86
C LYS A 194 -0.50 -1.98 -10.58
N MET A 195 -0.32 -3.05 -9.82
CA MET A 195 0.53 -3.06 -8.62
C MET A 195 1.96 -2.62 -8.94
N PRO A 196 2.74 -2.13 -7.96
CA PRO A 196 4.14 -1.82 -8.17
C PRO A 196 4.92 -3.03 -8.68
N ASP A 197 5.86 -2.79 -9.60
CA ASP A 197 6.63 -3.87 -10.24
C ASP A 197 7.39 -4.74 -9.24
N CYS A 198 7.88 -4.19 -8.12
CA CYS A 198 8.53 -4.98 -7.09
C CYS A 198 7.56 -5.98 -6.42
N GLU A 199 6.34 -5.56 -6.11
CA GLU A 199 5.35 -6.42 -5.45
C GLU A 199 4.94 -7.58 -6.37
N ILE A 200 4.77 -7.29 -7.65
CA ILE A 200 4.53 -8.31 -8.67
C ILE A 200 5.73 -9.25 -8.79
N ALA A 201 6.96 -8.71 -8.81
CA ALA A 201 8.17 -9.51 -8.90
C ALA A 201 8.39 -10.42 -7.67
N ILE A 202 7.94 -10.01 -6.49
CA ILE A 202 7.94 -10.85 -5.29
C ILE A 202 6.98 -12.03 -5.47
N ILE A 203 5.74 -11.76 -5.89
CA ILE A 203 4.73 -12.81 -6.13
C ILE A 203 5.21 -13.78 -7.24
N ASP A 204 5.64 -13.26 -8.39
CA ASP A 204 6.09 -14.08 -9.51
C ASP A 204 7.33 -14.92 -9.17
N ARG A 205 8.26 -14.40 -8.34
CA ARG A 205 9.41 -15.18 -7.88
C ARG A 205 9.00 -16.26 -6.89
N TRP A 206 8.08 -15.99 -5.97
CA TRP A 206 7.52 -17.01 -5.08
C TRP A 206 6.82 -18.12 -5.87
N ILE A 207 6.00 -17.77 -6.88
CA ILE A 207 5.36 -18.73 -7.80
C ILE A 207 6.43 -19.58 -8.50
N LYS A 208 7.49 -18.95 -9.03
CA LYS A 208 8.61 -19.64 -9.70
C LYS A 208 9.37 -20.60 -8.78
N GLN A 209 9.40 -20.34 -7.47
CA GLN A 209 9.97 -21.23 -6.46
C GLN A 209 9.06 -22.42 -6.11
N GLY A 210 7.94 -22.59 -6.82
CA GLY A 210 6.95 -23.63 -6.57
C GLY A 210 5.85 -23.20 -5.60
N ALA A 211 5.77 -21.89 -5.28
CA ALA A 211 4.83 -21.34 -4.32
C ALA A 211 4.84 -22.09 -2.97
N PRO A 212 5.99 -22.17 -2.26
CA PRO A 212 6.07 -22.90 -0.99
C PRO A 212 5.17 -22.26 0.08
N ASN A 213 4.59 -23.11 0.94
CA ASN A 213 3.87 -22.68 2.15
C ASN A 213 4.86 -22.50 3.31
N ASN A 214 5.55 -21.34 3.35
CA ASN A 214 6.63 -21.04 4.29
C ASN A 214 6.55 -19.64 4.89
#